data_AF-A0A2N7R3U0-F1
#
_entry.id   AF-A0A2N7R3U0-F1
#
_cell.length_a   1.000
_cell.length_b   1.000
_cell.length_c   1.000
_cell.angle_alpha   90.00
_cell.angle_beta   90.00
_cell.angle_gamma   90.00
#
_symmetry.space_group_name_H-M   'P 1'
#
loop_
_entity.id
_entity.type
_entity.pdbx_description
1 polymer ?
#
loop_
_entity_poly.entity_id
_entity_poly.type
_entity_poly.pdbx_seq_one_letter_code
_entity_poly.pdbx_strand_id
1 'polypeptide(L)' 'MAVIDGQVVRVGSKVGGAVVTEIRDTAVLLRRGKSQETFTLYPSSKLNNQTDRKQE' A
#
# COMPACT_ATOMS: atom_id res chain seq x y z
N MET A 1 3.45 1.97 6.49
CA MET A 1 4.13 1.71 5.18
C MET A 1 3.15 0.98 4.30
N ALA A 2 3.21 1.16 2.98
CA ALA A 2 2.33 0.48 2.04
C ALA A 2 3.13 -0.25 0.97
N VAL A 3 2.54 -1.27 0.35
CA VAL A 3 3.10 -1.95 -0.82
C VAL A 3 2.26 -1.57 -2.04
N ILE A 4 2.89 -0.95 -3.03
CA ILE A 4 2.27 -0.64 -4.33
C ILE A 4 3.10 -1.34 -5.39
N ASP A 5 2.48 -2.21 -6.19
CA ASP A 5 3.15 -2.93 -7.29
C ASP A 5 4.38 -3.73 -6.83
N GLY A 6 4.31 -4.32 -5.63
CA GLY A 6 5.43 -5.06 -5.02
C GLY A 6 6.55 -4.18 -4.45
N GLN A 7 6.47 -2.85 -4.59
CA GLN A 7 7.41 -1.91 -3.98
C GLN A 7 6.88 -1.35 -2.66
N VAL A 8 7.75 -1.30 -1.65
CA VAL A 8 7.45 -0.64 -0.38
C VAL A 8 7.57 0.87 -0.56
N VAL A 9 6.46 1.57 -0.33
CA VAL A 9 6.38 3.01 -0.48
C VAL A 9 6.13 3.68 0.88
N ARG A 10 6.67 4.89 1.01
CA ARG A 10 6.54 5.74 2.20
C ARG A 10 5.97 7.09 1.80
N VAL A 11 5.50 7.87 2.77
CA VAL A 11 5.10 9.26 2.53
C VAL A 11 6.28 10.02 1.94
N GLY A 12 6.05 10.79 0.88
CA GLY A 12 7.07 11.47 0.09
C GLY A 12 7.68 10.63 -1.05
N SER A 13 7.45 9.31 -1.09
CA SER A 13 7.90 8.47 -2.21
C SER A 13 7.12 8.80 -3.48
N LYS A 14 7.79 8.71 -4.64
CA LYS A 14 7.18 8.90 -5.95
C LYS A 14 6.85 7.54 -6.57
N VAL A 15 5.60 7.35 -7.01
CA VAL A 15 5.07 6.11 -7.57
C VAL A 15 4.30 6.46 -8.84
N GLY A 16 4.69 5.91 -9.99
CA GLY A 16 4.00 6.15 -11.27
C GLY A 16 3.82 7.63 -11.62
N GLY A 17 4.76 8.50 -11.25
CA GLY A 17 4.66 9.95 -11.49
C GLY A 17 3.85 10.74 -10.45
N ALA A 18 3.25 10.10 -9.46
CA ALA A 18 2.57 10.75 -8.33
C ALA A 18 3.40 10.66 -7.04
N VAL A 19 3.25 11.61 -6.13
CA VAL A 19 3.94 11.61 -4.83
C VAL A 19 2.97 11.15 -3.75
N VAL A 20 3.36 10.18 -2.93
CA VAL A 20 2.56 9.74 -1.80
C VAL A 20 2.49 10.86 -0.76
N THR A 21 1.29 11.37 -0.52
CA THR A 21 1.07 12.44 0.47
C THR A 21 0.65 11.88 1.82
N GLU A 22 -0.08 10.77 1.83
CA GLU A 22 -0.56 10.14 3.07
C GLU A 22 -0.73 8.63 2.86
N ILE A 23 -0.39 7.85 3.89
CA ILE A 23 -0.64 6.41 3.93
C ILE A 23 -1.56 6.16 5.11
N ARG A 24 -2.75 5.63 4.82
CA ARG A 24 -3.73 5.12 5.78
C ARG A 24 -3.67 3.59 5.79
N ASP A 25 -4.41 3.00 6.73
CA ASP A 25 -4.50 1.55 6.91
C ASP A 25 -4.97 0.82 5.65
N THR A 26 -5.95 1.39 4.95
CA THR A 26 -6.59 0.79 3.77
C THR A 26 -6.57 1.70 2.54
N ALA A 27 -5.82 2.81 2.57
CA ALA A 27 -5.77 3.74 1.46
C ALA A 27 -4.44 4.50 1.42
N VAL A 28 -3.97 4.82 0.22
CA VAL A 28 -2.82 5.69 -0.01
C VAL A 28 -3.30 6.90 -0.80
N LEU A 29 -3.07 8.10 -0.28
CA LEU A 29 -3.31 9.32 -1.02
C LEU A 29 -2.04 9.67 -1.78
N LEU A 30 -2.21 9.92 -3.07
CA LEU A 30 -1.16 10.32 -3.99
C LEU A 30 -1.51 11.67 -4.61
N ARG A 31 -0.48 12.45 -4.92
CA ARG A 31 -0.62 13.72 -5.60
C ARG A 31 0.17 13.70 -6.90
N ARG A 32 -0.53 13.84 -8.02
CA ARG A 32 0.06 14.00 -9.35
C ARG A 32 -0.14 15.43 -9.81
N GLY A 33 0.87 16.27 -9.60
CA GLY A 33 0.81 17.70 -9.91
C GLY A 33 -0.26 18.43 -9.09
N LYS A 34 -1.32 18.89 -9.75
CA LYS A 34 -2.46 19.57 -9.12
C LYS A 34 -3.62 18.63 -8.73
N SER A 35 -3.58 17.39 -9.20
CA SER A 35 -4.63 16.40 -8.91
C SER A 35 -4.23 15.55 -7.69
N GLN A 36 -5.18 15.38 -6.78
CA GLN A 36 -5.09 14.43 -5.67
C GLN A 36 -5.88 13.18 -6.05
N GLU A 37 -5.24 12.03 -5.93
CA GLU A 37 -5.78 10.74 -6.32
C GLU A 37 -5.67 9.81 -5.13
N THR A 38 -6.78 9.18 -4.76
CA THR A 38 -6.83 8.24 -3.63
C THR A 38 -6.80 6.83 -4.19
N PHE A 39 -5.74 6.10 -3.87
CA PHE A 39 -5.66 4.67 -4.16
C PHE A 39 -6.13 3.92 -2.92
N THR A 40 -7.35 3.38 -2.98
CA THR A 40 -7.79 2.41 -1.98
C THR A 40 -6.90 1.17 -2.11
N LEU A 41 -6.18 0.86 -1.05
CA LEU A 41 -5.50 -0.41 -0.95
C LEU A 41 -6.62 -1.43 -0.72
N TYR A 42 -6.85 -2.29 -1.69
CA TYR A 42 -7.63 -3.47 -1.39
C TYR A 42 -6.88 -4.20 -0.26
N PRO A 43 -7.51 -4.42 0.90
CA PRO A 43 -6.90 -5.28 1.89
C PRO A 43 -6.63 -6.58 1.14
N SER A 44 -5.38 -7.03 1.14
CA SER A 44 -5.04 -8.34 0.63
C SER A 44 -5.91 -9.33 1.38
N SER A 45 -7.04 -9.72 0.80
CA SER A 45 -7.80 -10.84 1.27
C SER A 45 -6.84 -12.01 1.15
N LYS A 46 -6.43 -12.49 2.33
CA LYS A 46 -5.48 -13.57 2.63
C LYS A 46 -4.06 -13.08 2.97
N LEU A 47 -3.88 -12.69 4.23
CA LEU A 47 -2.93 -13.47 5.04
C LEU A 47 -3.73 -14.56 5.77
N ASN A 48 -4.03 -15.61 5.02
CA ASN A 48 -4.19 -16.94 5.60
C ASN A 48 -2.79 -17.32 6.09
N ASN A 49 -2.40 -16.82 7.28
CA ASN A 49 -1.19 -17.28 7.93
C ASN A 49 -1.47 -18.72 8.34
N GLN A 50 -1.09 -19.60 7.44
CA GLN A 50 -0.87 -21.02 7.64
C GLN A 50 0.02 -21.17 8.88
N THR A 51 -0.63 -21.32 10.03
CA THR A 51 -0.15 -22.13 11.15
C THR A 51 -0.09 -23.57 10.65
N ASP A 52 0.87 -23.87 9.79
CA ASP A 52 1.31 -25.22 9.47
C ASP A 52 2.83 -25.23 9.65
N ARG A 53 3.25 -25.22 10.90
CA ARG A 53 4.49 -25.88 11.29
C ARG A 53 4.28 -26.61 12.61
N LYS A 54 4.27 -27.94 12.44
CA LYS A 54 4.48 -29.03 13.41
C LYS A 54 3.25 -29.46 14.21
N GLN A 55 2.65 -30.54 13.70
CA GLN A 55 2.10 -31.63 14.51
C GLN A 55 3.11 -32.04 15.60
N GLU A 56 2.62 -32.18 16.83
CA GLU A 56 3.09 -33.13 17.85
C GLU A 56 1.90 -34.00 18.26
#